data_AF-A0AAV8GDM9-F1
#
_entry.id   AF-A0AAV8GDM9-F1
#
_cell.length_a   1.000
_cell.length_b   1.000
_cell.length_c   1.000
_cell.angle_alpha   90.00
_cell.angle_beta   90.00
_cell.angle_gamma   90.00
#
_symmetry.space_group_name_H-M   'P 1'
#
loop_
_entity.id
_entity.type
_entity.pdbx_description
1 polymer ?
#
loop_
_entity_poly.entity_id
_entity_poly.type
_entity_poly.pdbx_seq_one_letter_code
_entity_poly.pdbx_strand_id
1 'polypeptide(L)'
;MHVFPAPHPSLILQIASLPSPNPRHHPTGLGASTCAMPGYYDISDILMEDEAVSVAFHVGANGVGLLDPGTETNSVEKGAKIDLPFWLAHELCRRRAVSITIPSCFGQK
;
A
#
# COMPACT_ATOMS: atom_id res chain seq x y z
N MET A 1 -27.04 13.33 -6.75
CA MET A 1 -26.81 12.54 -7.98
C MET A 1 -25.79 13.31 -8.82
N HIS A 2 -24.49 13.14 -8.57
CA HIS A 2 -23.44 13.79 -9.37
C HIS A 2 -23.09 12.86 -10.53
N VAL A 3 -23.49 13.23 -11.75
CA VAL A 3 -23.15 12.50 -12.97
C VAL A 3 -21.69 12.82 -13.31
N PHE A 4 -20.82 11.82 -13.28
CA PHE A 4 -19.46 11.98 -13.78
C PHE A 4 -19.49 12.28 -15.29
N PRO A 5 -18.81 13.32 -15.78
CA PRO A 5 -18.75 13.58 -17.22
C PRO A 5 -17.96 12.46 -17.91
N ALA A 6 -18.46 12.00 -19.05
CA ALA A 6 -17.79 10.98 -19.86
C ALA A 6 -16.38 11.46 -20.26
N PRO A 7 -15.34 10.60 -20.15
CA PRO A 7 -14.00 10.98 -20.54
C PRO A 7 -13.92 11.28 -22.04
N HIS A 8 -13.16 12.32 -22.38
CA HIS A 8 -12.93 12.79 -23.74
C HIS A 8 -12.39 11.64 -24.62
N PRO A 9 -12.80 11.52 -25.90
CA PRO A 9 -12.46 10.37 -26.77
C PRO A 9 -10.95 10.14 -26.95
N SER A 10 -10.12 11.16 -26.73
CA SER A 10 -8.65 11.06 -26.76
C SER A 10 -8.07 10.19 -25.62
N LEU A 11 -8.74 10.15 -24.46
CA LEU A 11 -8.26 9.41 -23.28
C LEU A 11 -8.49 7.91 -23.45
N ILE A 12 -9.54 7.50 -24.16
CA ILE A 12 -9.83 6.08 -24.46
C ILE A 12 -8.75 5.45 -25.36
N LEU A 13 -8.23 6.21 -26.32
CA LEU A 13 -7.15 5.73 -27.21
C LEU A 13 -5.81 5.57 -26.50
N GLN A 14 -5.52 6.36 -25.45
CA GLN A 14 -4.31 6.21 -24.64
C GLN A 14 -4.33 4.96 -23.76
N ILE A 15 -5.49 4.55 -23.27
CA ILE A 15 -5.63 3.32 -22.45
C ILE A 15 -5.41 2.07 -23.33
N ALA A 16 -5.87 2.12 -24.60
CA ALA A 16 -5.73 1.01 -25.55
C ALA A 16 -4.31 0.81 -26.10
N SER A 17 -3.39 1.78 -25.90
CA SER A 17 -1.97 1.67 -26.30
C SER A 17 -1.04 1.18 -25.19
N LEU A 18 -1.56 0.86 -24.00
CA LEU A 18 -0.76 0.18 -22.99
C LEU A 18 -0.46 -1.25 -23.48
N PRO A 19 0.82 -1.68 -23.49
CA PRO A 19 1.15 -3.05 -23.86
C PRO A 19 0.40 -4.02 -22.94
N SER A 20 -0.33 -4.97 -23.55
CA SER A 20 -1.02 -6.04 -22.83
C SER A 20 -0.03 -6.71 -21.86
N PRO A 21 -0.38 -6.90 -20.58
CA PRO A 21 0.48 -7.60 -19.65
C PRO A 21 0.68 -9.03 -20.15
N ASN A 22 1.89 -9.27 -20.64
CA ASN A 22 2.36 -10.53 -21.21
C ASN A 22 2.08 -11.67 -20.20
N PRO A 23 1.35 -12.74 -20.56
CA PRO A 23 1.16 -13.89 -19.69
C PRO A 23 2.48 -14.67 -19.66
N ARG A 24 3.39 -14.27 -18.77
CA ARG A 24 4.66 -14.97 -18.57
C ARG A 24 4.40 -16.27 -17.80
N HIS A 25 4.80 -17.34 -18.47
CA HIS A 25 4.79 -18.76 -18.10
C HIS A 25 4.93 -19.07 -16.61
N HIS A 26 4.05 -19.98 -16.18
CA HIS A 26 4.15 -20.77 -14.95
C HIS A 26 5.42 -21.65 -14.98
N PRO A 27 6.36 -21.50 -14.03
CA PRO A 27 7.39 -22.52 -13.83
C PRO A 27 6.83 -23.63 -12.93
N THR A 28 6.62 -24.79 -13.53
CA THR A 28 6.53 -26.06 -12.79
C THR A 28 7.91 -26.33 -12.17
N GLY A 29 8.02 -26.32 -10.84
CA GLY A 29 9.21 -26.86 -10.17
C GLY A 29 9.62 -26.15 -8.88
N LEU A 30 9.30 -26.80 -7.76
CA LEU A 30 10.13 -26.95 -6.57
C LEU A 30 10.76 -25.68 -5.96
N GLY A 31 10.14 -25.17 -4.90
CA GLY A 31 10.84 -24.75 -3.69
C GLY A 31 11.95 -23.72 -3.85
N ALA A 32 11.62 -22.52 -4.31
CA ALA A 32 12.38 -21.33 -3.97
C ALA A 32 11.39 -20.25 -3.59
N SER A 33 11.35 -19.90 -2.30
CA SER A 33 10.80 -18.63 -1.86
C SER A 33 11.72 -17.54 -2.41
N THR A 34 11.54 -17.21 -3.68
CA THR A 34 12.17 -16.05 -4.28
C THR A 34 11.42 -14.84 -3.75
N CYS A 35 12.12 -13.90 -3.15
CA CYS A 35 11.69 -12.50 -2.99
C CYS A 35 11.52 -11.83 -4.38
N ALA A 36 10.74 -12.47 -5.25
CA ALA A 36 10.28 -11.92 -6.50
C ALA A 36 9.40 -10.72 -6.20
N MET A 37 9.44 -9.73 -7.09
CA MET A 37 8.58 -8.55 -6.99
C MET A 37 7.12 -8.99 -6.83
N PRO A 38 6.36 -8.43 -5.89
CA PRO A 38 4.97 -8.81 -5.66
C PRO A 38 4.18 -8.69 -6.97
N GLY A 39 3.43 -9.74 -7.28
CA GLY A 39 2.57 -9.81 -8.43
C GLY A 39 1.30 -9.00 -8.16
N TYR A 40 1.02 -7.99 -8.97
CA TYR A 40 -0.17 -7.13 -8.82
C TYR A 40 -1.51 -7.91 -8.77
N TYR A 41 -1.57 -9.09 -9.41
CA TYR A 41 -2.75 -9.97 -9.41
C TYR A 41 -2.56 -11.24 -8.57
N ASP A 42 -1.44 -11.38 -7.87
CA ASP A 42 -1.24 -12.52 -6.98
C ASP A 42 -2.05 -12.31 -5.70
N ILE A 43 -2.96 -13.24 -5.43
CA ILE A 43 -3.87 -13.14 -4.27
C ILE A 43 -3.07 -13.23 -2.97
N SER A 44 -2.01 -14.04 -2.93
CA SER A 44 -1.17 -14.18 -1.74
C SER A 44 -0.48 -12.87 -1.41
N ASP A 45 0.03 -12.18 -2.44
CA ASP A 45 0.69 -10.87 -2.27
C ASP A 45 -0.30 -9.79 -1.83
N ILE A 46 -1.48 -9.72 -2.46
CA ILE A 46 -2.54 -8.76 -2.06
C ILE A 46 -2.94 -8.97 -0.60
N LEU A 47 -3.17 -10.22 -0.20
CA LEU A 47 -3.55 -10.54 1.18
C LEU A 47 -2.43 -10.24 2.17
N MET A 48 -1.18 -10.47 1.78
CA MET A 48 -0.02 -10.17 2.63
C MET A 48 0.19 -8.65 2.81
N GLU A 49 -0.06 -7.86 1.77
CA GLU A 49 0.12 -6.40 1.80
C GLU A 49 -0.97 -5.64 2.56
N ASP A 50 -2.15 -6.24 2.76
CA ASP A 50 -3.26 -5.65 3.52
C ASP A 50 -3.10 -5.78 5.05
N GLU A 51 -2.15 -6.60 5.52
CA GLU A 51 -1.89 -6.80 6.95
C GLU A 51 -1.52 -5.48 7.64
N ALA A 52 -2.15 -5.23 8.79
CA ALA A 52 -1.92 -4.02 9.57
C ALA A 52 -0.59 -4.07 10.32
N VAL A 53 0.20 -3.01 10.19
CA VAL A 53 1.47 -2.83 10.89
C VAL A 53 1.48 -1.51 11.66
N SER A 54 2.03 -1.56 12.87
CA SER A 54 2.15 -0.37 13.72
C SER A 54 3.26 0.54 13.21
N VAL A 55 2.93 1.81 12.96
CA VAL A 55 3.89 2.83 12.51
C VAL A 55 3.93 4.01 13.47
N ALA A 56 5.07 4.71 13.50
CA ALA A 56 5.23 5.98 14.20
C ALA A 56 5.47 7.12 13.20
N PHE A 57 4.69 8.19 13.28
CA PHE A 57 4.81 9.34 12.39
C PHE A 57 6.01 10.23 12.77
N HIS A 58 6.85 10.57 11.80
CA HIS A 58 7.97 11.51 12.00
C HIS A 58 7.59 12.96 11.72
N VAL A 59 6.52 13.15 10.96
CA VAL A 59 5.94 14.44 10.59
C VAL A 59 4.45 14.42 10.86
N GLY A 60 3.87 15.55 11.24
CA GLY A 60 2.41 15.68 11.30
C GLY A 60 1.81 15.65 9.90
N ALA A 61 0.65 15.06 9.75
CA ALA A 61 -0.06 14.95 8.48
C ALA A 61 -1.50 15.44 8.65
N ASN A 62 -1.91 16.41 7.84
CA ASN A 62 -3.28 16.91 7.81
C ASN A 62 -4.08 16.22 6.70
N GLY A 63 -5.41 16.20 6.80
CA GLY A 63 -6.27 15.54 5.80
C GLY A 63 -6.43 14.02 6.00
N VAL A 64 -5.84 13.46 7.06
CA VAL A 64 -5.70 12.00 7.28
C VAL A 64 -6.38 11.52 8.55
N GLY A 65 -7.40 12.23 9.05
CA GLY A 65 -8.15 11.83 10.25
C GLY A 65 -8.79 10.45 10.17
N LEU A 66 -8.98 9.88 8.97
CA LEU A 66 -9.44 8.50 8.81
C LEU A 66 -8.43 7.47 9.33
N LEU A 67 -7.13 7.82 9.34
CA LEU A 67 -6.07 6.93 9.78
C LEU A 67 -5.98 6.84 11.31
N ASP A 68 -6.54 7.81 12.02
CA ASP A 68 -6.60 7.81 13.47
C ASP A 68 -8.02 8.19 13.94
N PRO A 69 -8.95 7.22 13.95
CA PRO A 69 -10.34 7.48 14.33
C PRO A 69 -10.50 7.91 15.79
N GLY A 70 -9.45 7.84 16.60
CA GLY A 70 -9.43 8.28 17.99
C GLY A 70 -9.27 9.80 18.16
N THR A 71 -8.90 10.54 17.11
CA THR A 71 -8.72 12.00 17.20
C THR A 71 -9.93 12.75 16.66
N GLU A 72 -10.33 13.81 17.34
CA GLU A 72 -11.35 14.75 16.85
C GLU A 72 -10.83 15.63 15.70
N THR A 73 -9.52 15.64 15.47
CA THR A 73 -8.88 16.47 14.45
C THR A 73 -8.70 15.71 13.15
N ASN A 74 -8.82 16.39 12.01
CA ASN A 74 -8.56 15.76 10.70
C ASN A 74 -7.05 15.62 10.41
N SER A 75 -6.24 15.32 11.43
CA SER A 75 -4.78 15.33 11.37
C SER A 75 -4.21 14.22 12.25
N VAL A 76 -3.02 13.74 11.88
CA VAL A 76 -2.17 12.85 12.69
C VAL A 76 -0.99 13.66 13.18
N GLU A 77 -0.73 13.63 14.49
CA GLU A 77 0.38 14.35 15.10
C GLU A 77 1.73 13.64 14.89
N LYS A 78 2.81 14.42 14.96
CA LYS A 78 4.15 13.84 14.97
C LYS A 78 4.33 12.97 16.21
N GLY A 79 4.83 11.76 16.02
CA GLY A 79 5.04 10.77 17.08
C GLY A 79 3.81 9.90 17.36
N ALA A 80 2.68 10.19 16.73
CA ALA A 80 1.50 9.35 16.83
C ALA A 80 1.82 7.93 16.34
N LYS A 81 1.28 6.95 17.07
CA LYS A 81 1.37 5.54 16.74
C LYS A 81 0.01 5.07 16.27
N ILE A 82 -0.04 4.60 15.03
CA ILE A 82 -1.27 4.11 14.41
C ILE A 82 -0.97 2.84 13.63
N ASP A 83 -1.99 2.00 13.45
CA ASP A 83 -1.89 0.81 12.63
C ASP A 83 -2.34 1.13 11.21
N LEU A 84 -1.48 0.82 10.22
CA LEU A 84 -1.75 1.04 8.81
C LEU A 84 -1.56 -0.27 8.03
N PRO A 85 -2.31 -0.50 6.94
CA PRO A 85 -1.99 -1.56 6.00
C PRO A 85 -0.55 -1.45 5.50
N PHE A 86 0.13 -2.58 5.35
CA PHE A 86 1.54 -2.63 4.97
C PHE A 86 1.82 -1.89 3.65
N TRP A 87 0.95 -2.02 2.64
CA TRP A 87 1.12 -1.31 1.36
C TRP A 87 1.24 0.22 1.54
N LEU A 88 0.48 0.80 2.48
CA LEU A 88 0.51 2.24 2.76
C LEU A 88 1.72 2.60 3.62
N ALA A 89 1.97 1.83 4.69
CA ALA A 89 3.11 2.02 5.57
C ALA A 89 4.43 2.01 4.80
N HIS A 90 4.60 1.05 3.88
CA HIS A 90 5.78 0.92 3.04
C HIS A 90 6.02 2.17 2.17
N GLU A 91 4.97 2.69 1.52
CA GLU A 91 5.09 3.90 0.69
C GLU A 91 5.40 5.16 1.53
N LEU A 92 4.83 5.26 2.73
CA LEU A 92 5.14 6.36 3.66
C LEU A 92 6.57 6.26 4.23
N CYS A 93 7.08 5.04 4.47
CA CYS A 93 8.47 4.82 4.86
C CYS A 93 9.46 5.26 3.77
N ARG A 94 9.17 4.97 2.49
CA ARG A 94 10.00 5.42 1.36
C ARG A 94 10.12 6.95 1.31
N ARG A 95 9.07 7.65 1.73
CA ARG A 95 9.02 9.13 1.85
C ARG A 95 9.58 9.64 3.17
N ARG A 96 10.04 8.76 4.06
CA ARG A 96 10.54 9.07 5.41
C ARG A 96 9.50 9.77 6.29
N ALA A 97 8.22 9.56 6.03
CA ALA A 97 7.12 10.14 6.81
C ALA A 97 6.84 9.35 8.09
N VAL A 98 7.11 8.03 8.08
CA VAL A 98 6.84 7.12 9.19
C VAL A 98 7.96 6.08 9.35
N SER A 99 8.03 5.44 10.52
CA SER A 99 8.82 4.23 10.79
C SER A 99 7.93 3.08 11.23
N ILE A 100 8.13 1.89 10.66
CA ILE A 100 7.45 0.67 11.09
C ILE A 100 8.04 0.17 12.42
N THR A 101 7.17 -0.13 13.37
CA THR A 101 7.51 -0.83 14.61
C THR A 101 7.51 -2.32 14.31
N ILE A 102 8.66 -2.98 14.50
CA ILE A 102 8.77 -4.42 14.27
C ILE A 102 7.80 -5.14 15.24
N PRO A 103 6.82 -5.91 14.74
CA PRO A 103 5.90 -6.63 15.60
C PRO A 103 6.67 -7.63 16.49
N SER A 104 6.15 -7.89 17.69
CA SER A 104 6.84 -8.72 18.69
C SER A 104 7.15 -10.14 18.22
N CYS A 105 6.36 -10.69 17.29
CA CYS A 105 6.59 -12.00 16.67
C CYS A 105 7.83 -12.04 15.74
N PHE A 106 8.40 -10.88 15.38
CA PHE A 106 9.62 -10.76 14.57
C PHE A 106 10.85 -10.33 15.38
N GLY A 107 10.70 -10.04 16.68
CA GLY A 107 11.83 -9.67 17.54
C GLY A 107 12.77 -10.85 17.80
N GLN A 108 14.09 -10.63 17.63
CA GLN A 108 15.09 -11.61 18.06
C GLN A 108 15.07 -11.75 19.60
N LYS A 109 15.03 -12.99 20.10
CA LYS A 109 15.07 -13.36 21.52
C LYS A 109 16.49 -13.50 22.07
#